data_AF-A0A1W9N3A8-F1
#
_entry.id   AF-A0A1W9N3A8-F1
#
_cell.length_a   1.000
_cell.length_b   1.000
_cell.length_c   1.000
_cell.angle_alpha   90.00
_cell.angle_beta   90.00
_cell.angle_gamma   90.00
#
_symmetry.space_group_name_H-M   'P 1'
#
loop_
_entity.id
_entity.type
_entity.pdbx_description
1 polymer ?
#
loop_
_entity_poly.entity_id
_entity_poly.type
_entity_poly.pdbx_seq_one_letter_code
_entity_poly.pdbx_strand_id
1 'polypeptide(L)'
;MKLKDIRMKPKLIGLFLIIGLLPLMGIGGLSSWLSRDALIKKSYAQLQSVREIKKAQIEKYFTDCKGDINVLTEITGAFRKQAFDKLKAVQELKKAQVENYFQERFSDIDVLSQNETIIEAVHDFAAAFAQDGKRIDGSAWKSAHEKFAPWLETYKGQSTYYDLFLISKDGNVVYTAEKESDLGQNLLEGKLKKSPLAKCFYKAMKESAIQDFEPYAPSNNQYAALSARR
;
A
#
# COMPACT_ATOMS: atom_id res chain seq x y z
N MET A 1 99.96 28.44 -36.31
CA MET A 1 100.69 29.55 -35.66
C MET A 1 101.58 28.95 -34.58
N LYS A 2 102.92 28.95 -34.74
CA LYS A 2 103.83 28.26 -33.80
C LYS A 2 103.96 29.08 -32.51
N LEU A 3 103.80 28.42 -31.34
CA LEU A 3 103.82 29.03 -29.99
C LEU A 3 105.15 29.71 -29.58
N LYS A 4 106.13 29.75 -30.49
CA LYS A 4 107.48 30.24 -30.22
C LYS A 4 107.66 31.74 -30.51
N ASP A 5 106.77 32.37 -31.29
CA ASP A 5 106.93 33.74 -31.81
C ASP A 5 106.06 34.81 -31.09
N ILE A 6 105.54 34.51 -29.89
CA ILE A 6 104.64 35.41 -29.12
C ILE A 6 105.43 36.12 -28.01
N ARG A 7 105.26 37.46 -27.87
CA ARG A 7 105.87 38.26 -26.77
C ARG A 7 105.49 37.70 -25.38
N MET A 8 106.40 37.73 -24.41
CA MET A 8 106.29 36.98 -23.13
C MET A 8 105.05 37.31 -22.26
N LYS A 9 104.58 38.56 -22.24
CA LYS A 9 103.42 38.99 -21.42
C LYS A 9 102.10 38.25 -21.76
N PRO A 10 101.61 38.23 -23.01
CA PRO A 10 100.37 37.51 -23.36
C PRO A 10 100.48 35.99 -23.18
N LYS A 11 101.69 35.40 -23.26
CA LYS A 11 101.91 33.97 -23.03
C LYS A 11 101.68 33.57 -21.57
N LEU A 12 102.17 34.38 -20.62
CA LEU A 12 101.93 34.19 -19.18
C LEU A 12 100.45 34.39 -18.83
N ILE A 13 99.83 35.45 -19.33
CA ILE A 13 98.40 35.75 -19.09
C ILE A 13 97.51 34.61 -19.63
N GLY A 14 97.78 34.10 -20.84
CA GLY A 14 97.04 32.97 -21.40
C GLY A 14 97.19 31.69 -20.56
N LEU A 15 98.37 31.40 -20.01
CA LEU A 15 98.60 30.24 -19.15
C LEU A 15 97.82 30.34 -17.84
N PHE A 16 97.86 31.50 -17.16
CA PHE A 16 97.08 31.74 -15.94
C PHE A 16 95.56 31.67 -16.20
N LEU A 17 95.11 32.16 -17.36
CA LEU A 17 93.71 32.09 -17.75
C LEU A 17 93.26 30.65 -17.99
N ILE A 18 94.07 29.82 -18.65
CA ILE A 18 93.80 28.39 -18.82
C ILE A 18 93.76 27.66 -17.47
N ILE A 19 94.71 27.94 -16.56
CA ILE A 19 94.76 27.31 -15.23
C ILE A 19 93.54 27.68 -14.37
N GLY A 20 92.99 28.90 -14.51
CA GLY A 20 91.77 29.31 -13.81
C GLY A 20 90.49 28.79 -14.48
N LEU A 21 90.37 28.90 -15.80
CA LEU A 21 89.13 28.61 -16.52
C LEU A 21 88.87 27.10 -16.68
N LEU A 22 89.91 26.30 -16.89
CA LEU A 22 89.75 24.88 -17.23
C LEU A 22 89.19 24.07 -16.04
N PRO A 23 89.66 24.25 -14.78
CA PRO A 23 89.03 23.64 -13.62
C PRO A 23 87.60 24.14 -13.38
N LEU A 24 87.35 25.45 -13.57
CA LEU A 24 86.00 26.03 -13.46
C LEU A 24 85.02 25.41 -14.47
N MET A 25 85.46 25.20 -15.71
CA MET A 25 84.65 24.58 -16.75
C MET A 25 84.40 23.09 -16.48
N GLY A 26 85.40 22.38 -15.95
CA GLY A 26 85.25 20.98 -15.50
C GLY A 26 84.28 20.84 -14.32
N ILE A 27 84.41 21.68 -13.29
CA ILE A 27 83.50 21.74 -12.14
C ILE A 27 82.10 22.13 -12.58
N GLY A 28 81.96 23.10 -13.48
CA GLY A 28 80.68 23.51 -14.05
C GLY A 28 79.98 22.38 -14.80
N GLY A 29 80.72 21.61 -15.60
CA GLY A 29 80.19 20.44 -16.32
C GLY A 29 79.73 19.33 -15.38
N LEU A 30 80.58 18.94 -14.41
CA LEU A 30 80.25 17.94 -13.40
C LEU A 30 79.07 18.35 -12.53
N SER A 31 79.06 19.61 -12.07
CA SER A 31 77.98 20.20 -11.27
C SER A 31 76.66 20.22 -12.04
N SER A 32 76.69 20.58 -13.33
CA SER A 32 75.50 20.58 -14.19
C SER A 32 74.95 19.18 -14.39
N TRP A 33 75.81 18.18 -14.60
CA TRP A 33 75.39 16.79 -14.75
C TRP A 33 74.80 16.22 -13.46
N LEU A 34 75.49 16.39 -12.32
CA LEU A 34 75.02 15.96 -11.01
C LEU A 34 73.69 16.61 -10.62
N SER A 35 73.56 17.92 -10.87
CA SER A 35 72.31 18.66 -10.59
C SER A 35 71.15 18.17 -11.47
N ARG A 36 71.41 17.89 -12.76
CA ARG A 36 70.40 17.33 -13.67
C ARG A 36 69.91 15.96 -13.17
N ASP A 37 70.82 15.06 -12.81
CA ASP A 37 70.47 13.73 -12.31
C ASP A 37 69.68 13.82 -10.99
N ALA A 38 70.13 14.66 -10.06
CA ALA A 38 69.43 14.88 -8.79
C ALA A 38 68.02 15.48 -8.97
N LEU A 39 67.84 16.43 -9.91
CA LEU A 39 66.54 17.01 -10.26
C LEU A 39 65.59 15.98 -10.87
N ILE A 40 66.08 15.16 -11.80
CA ILE A 40 65.32 14.08 -12.42
C ILE A 40 64.88 13.07 -11.35
N LYS A 41 65.81 12.60 -10.50
CA LYS A 41 65.51 11.67 -9.41
C LYS A 41 64.50 12.25 -8.41
N LYS A 42 64.61 13.54 -8.07
CA LYS A 42 63.66 14.25 -7.20
C LYS A 42 62.26 14.33 -7.84
N SER A 43 62.17 14.62 -9.13
CA SER A 43 60.89 14.68 -9.86
C SER A 43 60.21 13.30 -9.90
N TYR A 44 60.95 12.23 -10.17
CA TYR A 44 60.42 10.87 -10.10
C TYR A 44 59.95 10.49 -8.71
N ALA A 45 60.74 10.80 -7.66
CA ALA A 45 60.33 10.56 -6.28
C ALA A 45 59.05 11.33 -5.94
N GLN A 46 58.91 12.58 -6.40
CA GLN A 46 57.70 13.37 -6.20
C GLN A 46 56.48 12.79 -6.92
N LEU A 47 56.62 12.37 -8.18
CA LEU A 47 55.55 11.70 -8.92
C LEU A 47 55.15 10.37 -8.27
N GLN A 48 56.12 9.62 -7.75
CA GLN A 48 55.85 8.40 -7.00
C GLN A 48 55.06 8.70 -5.72
N SER A 49 55.46 9.72 -4.94
CA SER A 49 54.70 10.15 -3.77
C SER A 49 53.27 10.57 -4.12
N VAL A 50 53.08 11.33 -5.19
CA VAL A 50 51.73 11.71 -5.67
C VAL A 50 50.94 10.47 -6.07
N ARG A 51 51.57 9.52 -6.77
CA ARG A 51 50.93 8.25 -7.16
C ARG A 51 50.50 7.44 -5.94
N GLU A 52 51.35 7.29 -4.93
CA GLU A 52 51.00 6.54 -3.71
C GLU A 52 49.89 7.26 -2.91
N ILE A 53 49.91 8.59 -2.82
CA ILE A 53 48.82 9.37 -2.21
C ILE A 53 47.51 9.15 -2.98
N LYS A 54 47.54 9.22 -4.31
CA LYS A 54 46.36 9.01 -5.15
C LYS A 54 45.84 7.58 -5.06
N LYS A 55 46.73 6.59 -5.01
CA LYS A 55 46.38 5.19 -4.75
C LYS A 55 45.64 5.06 -3.42
N ALA A 56 46.22 5.58 -2.33
CA ALA A 56 45.59 5.53 -1.01
C ALA A 56 44.23 6.26 -0.96
N GLN A 57 44.10 7.40 -1.67
CA GLN A 57 42.82 8.11 -1.79
C GLN A 57 41.75 7.25 -2.50
N ILE A 58 42.11 6.55 -3.57
CA ILE A 58 41.20 5.68 -4.31
C ILE A 58 40.79 4.46 -3.46
N GLU A 59 41.75 3.80 -2.82
CA GLU A 59 41.48 2.65 -1.94
C GLU A 59 40.59 3.03 -0.76
N LYS A 60 40.83 4.20 -0.16
CA LYS A 60 39.97 4.77 0.88
C LYS A 60 38.57 5.05 0.35
N TYR A 61 38.45 5.71 -0.80
CA TYR A 61 37.14 6.01 -1.41
C TYR A 61 36.31 4.75 -1.65
N PHE A 62 36.90 3.67 -2.18
CA PHE A 62 36.18 2.40 -2.36
C PHE A 62 35.80 1.74 -1.03
N THR A 63 36.63 1.87 -0.01
CA THR A 63 36.33 1.37 1.34
C THR A 63 35.16 2.11 1.96
N ASP A 64 35.17 3.44 1.87
CA ASP A 64 34.09 4.32 2.37
C ASP A 64 32.78 4.03 1.60
N CYS A 65 32.84 3.95 0.26
CA CYS A 65 31.68 3.63 -0.58
C CYS A 65 31.07 2.25 -0.26
N LYS A 66 31.89 1.24 0.03
CA LYS A 66 31.40 -0.07 0.48
C LYS A 66 30.69 0.04 1.84
N GLY A 67 31.21 0.85 2.76
CA GLY A 67 30.56 1.18 4.02
C GLY A 67 29.19 1.84 3.81
N ASP A 68 29.13 2.84 2.94
CA ASP A 68 27.89 3.56 2.61
C ASP A 68 26.82 2.63 2.01
N ILE A 69 27.21 1.71 1.12
CA ILE A 69 26.30 0.71 0.54
C ILE A 69 25.74 -0.23 1.61
N ASN A 70 26.55 -0.65 2.57
CA ASN A 70 26.09 -1.50 3.68
C ASN A 70 25.05 -0.75 4.52
N VAL A 71 25.32 0.50 4.91
CA VAL A 71 24.38 1.33 5.66
C VAL A 71 23.07 1.52 4.89
N LEU A 72 23.15 1.81 3.58
CA LEU A 72 21.96 1.96 2.75
C LEU A 72 21.16 0.66 2.64
N THR A 73 21.83 -0.49 2.56
CA THR A 73 21.19 -1.81 2.52
C THR A 73 20.46 -2.10 3.84
N GLU A 74 21.06 -1.74 4.98
CA GLU A 74 20.40 -1.87 6.29
C GLU A 74 19.18 -0.95 6.41
N ILE A 75 19.30 0.32 6.00
CA ILE A 75 18.19 1.29 6.02
C ILE A 75 17.05 0.83 5.12
N THR A 76 17.35 0.41 3.89
CA THR A 76 16.34 -0.08 2.94
C THR A 76 15.67 -1.36 3.45
N GLY A 77 16.43 -2.26 4.10
CA GLY A 77 15.89 -3.42 4.82
C GLY A 77 14.94 -3.03 5.95
N ALA A 78 15.33 -2.06 6.78
CA ALA A 78 14.53 -1.55 7.89
C ALA A 78 13.24 -0.87 7.40
N PHE A 79 13.31 -0.02 6.35
CA PHE A 79 12.13 0.61 5.75
C PHE A 79 11.20 -0.41 5.10
N ARG A 80 11.75 -1.41 4.41
CA ARG A 80 10.96 -2.51 3.86
C ARG A 80 10.22 -3.23 4.99
N LYS A 81 10.92 -3.61 6.06
CA LYS A 81 10.31 -4.24 7.24
C LYS A 81 9.21 -3.36 7.83
N GLN A 82 9.46 -2.07 8.04
CA GLN A 82 8.47 -1.14 8.57
C GLN A 82 7.24 -1.02 7.65
N ALA A 83 7.42 -1.00 6.33
CA ALA A 83 6.32 -0.97 5.37
C ALA A 83 5.47 -2.24 5.45
N PHE A 84 6.10 -3.42 5.57
CA PHE A 84 5.38 -4.68 5.76
C PHE A 84 4.67 -4.74 7.11
N ASP A 85 5.31 -4.30 8.20
CA ASP A 85 4.71 -4.25 9.53
C ASP A 85 3.48 -3.31 9.54
N LYS A 86 3.57 -2.14 8.89
CA LYS A 86 2.43 -1.22 8.70
C LYS A 86 1.31 -1.85 7.87
N LEU A 87 1.63 -2.51 6.76
CA LEU A 87 0.64 -3.17 5.92
C LEU A 87 -0.07 -4.29 6.70
N LYS A 88 0.67 -5.08 7.47
CA LYS A 88 0.11 -6.12 8.32
C LYS A 88 -0.83 -5.54 9.37
N ALA A 89 -0.43 -4.47 10.05
CA ALA A 89 -1.30 -3.80 11.01
C ALA A 89 -2.60 -3.28 10.36
N VAL A 90 -2.51 -2.66 9.17
CA VAL A 90 -3.70 -2.21 8.42
C VAL A 90 -4.57 -3.40 8.02
N GLN A 91 -3.98 -4.50 7.58
CA GLN A 91 -4.71 -5.71 7.20
C GLN A 91 -5.45 -6.33 8.39
N GLU A 92 -4.79 -6.44 9.55
CA GLU A 92 -5.39 -6.95 10.79
C GLU A 92 -6.53 -6.05 11.28
N LEU A 93 -6.33 -4.73 11.24
CA LEU A 93 -7.38 -3.76 11.57
C LEU A 93 -8.57 -3.85 10.61
N LYS A 94 -8.32 -3.99 9.31
CA LYS A 94 -9.38 -4.12 8.31
C LYS A 94 -10.14 -5.43 8.45
N LYS A 95 -9.44 -6.52 8.74
CA LYS A 95 -10.07 -7.81 9.06
C LYS A 95 -11.00 -7.66 10.27
N ALA A 96 -10.50 -7.12 11.38
CA ALA A 96 -11.29 -6.91 12.59
C ALA A 96 -12.50 -5.98 12.34
N GLN A 97 -12.34 -4.93 11.54
CA GLN A 97 -13.44 -4.05 11.15
C GLN A 97 -14.56 -4.80 10.41
N VAL A 98 -14.20 -5.65 9.45
CA VAL A 98 -15.17 -6.44 8.68
C VAL A 98 -15.84 -7.48 9.57
N GLU A 99 -15.07 -8.19 10.40
CA GLU A 99 -15.61 -9.17 11.35
C GLU A 99 -16.59 -8.50 12.33
N ASN A 100 -16.21 -7.38 12.93
CA ASN A 100 -17.09 -6.62 13.83
C ASN A 100 -18.35 -6.13 13.13
N TYR A 101 -18.24 -5.61 11.91
CA TYR A 101 -19.41 -5.19 11.14
C TYR A 101 -20.41 -6.32 10.98
N PHE A 102 -19.98 -7.51 10.55
CA PHE A 102 -20.89 -8.66 10.39
C PHE A 102 -21.44 -9.16 11.73
N GLN A 103 -20.64 -9.17 12.80
CA GLN A 103 -21.10 -9.55 14.13
C GLN A 103 -22.20 -8.62 14.65
N GLU A 104 -22.05 -7.30 14.46
CA GLU A 104 -23.11 -6.34 14.78
C GLU A 104 -24.38 -6.61 13.97
N ARG A 105 -24.27 -6.84 12.65
CA ARG A 105 -25.44 -7.14 11.80
C ARG A 105 -26.15 -8.43 12.22
N PHE A 106 -25.41 -9.45 12.65
CA PHE A 106 -25.98 -10.68 13.21
C PHE A 106 -26.66 -10.44 14.56
N SER A 107 -26.06 -9.62 15.42
CA SER A 107 -26.66 -9.25 16.70
C SER A 107 -27.94 -8.44 16.51
N ASP A 108 -27.95 -7.49 15.58
CA ASP A 108 -29.10 -6.66 15.27
C ASP A 108 -30.29 -7.52 14.81
N ILE A 109 -30.08 -8.45 13.87
CA ILE A 109 -31.16 -9.32 13.37
C ILE A 109 -31.63 -10.31 14.44
N ASP A 110 -30.75 -10.75 15.34
CA ASP A 110 -31.13 -11.58 16.50
C ASP A 110 -32.08 -10.81 17.42
N VAL A 111 -31.68 -9.62 17.86
CA VAL A 111 -32.49 -8.76 18.73
C VAL A 111 -33.83 -8.40 18.08
N LEU A 112 -33.83 -8.07 16.78
CA LEU A 112 -35.05 -7.76 16.04
C LEU A 112 -36.00 -8.94 15.95
N SER A 113 -35.49 -10.14 15.68
CA SER A 113 -36.33 -11.34 15.57
C SER A 113 -37.06 -11.70 16.88
N GLN A 114 -36.52 -11.24 18.01
CA GLN A 114 -37.09 -11.44 19.34
C GLN A 114 -38.02 -10.30 19.77
N ASN A 115 -38.17 -9.26 18.95
CA ASN A 115 -39.03 -8.13 19.24
C ASN A 115 -40.51 -8.51 19.04
N GLU A 116 -41.33 -8.36 20.09
CA GLU A 116 -42.76 -8.72 20.08
C GLU A 116 -43.54 -8.02 18.95
N THR A 117 -43.30 -6.72 18.73
CA THR A 117 -43.94 -5.96 17.64
C THR A 117 -43.59 -6.52 16.27
N ILE A 118 -42.35 -6.98 16.04
CA ILE A 118 -41.96 -7.59 14.76
C ILE A 118 -42.63 -8.96 14.60
N ILE A 119 -42.65 -9.79 15.65
CA ILE A 119 -43.30 -11.10 15.62
C ILE A 119 -44.79 -10.94 15.28
N GLU A 120 -45.48 -10.01 15.94
CA GLU A 120 -46.87 -9.66 15.65
C GLU A 120 -47.03 -9.14 14.23
N ALA A 121 -46.17 -8.23 13.77
CA ALA A 121 -46.24 -7.69 12.42
C ALA A 121 -46.09 -8.79 11.36
N VAL A 122 -45.12 -9.69 11.48
CA VAL A 122 -44.95 -10.82 10.54
C VAL A 122 -46.20 -11.68 10.50
N HIS A 123 -46.79 -11.98 11.67
CA HIS A 123 -48.00 -12.79 11.77
C HIS A 123 -49.21 -12.10 11.14
N ASP A 124 -49.47 -10.84 11.52
CA ASP A 124 -50.63 -10.07 11.07
C ASP A 124 -50.56 -9.77 9.58
N PHE A 125 -49.39 -9.38 9.05
CA PHE A 125 -49.21 -9.19 7.60
C PHE A 125 -49.39 -10.50 6.83
N ALA A 126 -48.88 -11.63 7.33
CA ALA A 126 -49.05 -12.91 6.67
C ALA A 126 -50.52 -13.36 6.63
N ALA A 127 -51.24 -13.22 7.74
CA ALA A 127 -52.66 -13.52 7.83
C ALA A 127 -53.49 -12.60 6.92
N ALA A 128 -53.23 -11.30 6.96
CA ALA A 128 -53.90 -10.31 6.13
C ALA A 128 -53.65 -10.53 4.64
N PHE A 129 -52.41 -10.82 4.25
CA PHE A 129 -52.05 -11.12 2.86
C PHE A 129 -52.76 -12.39 2.36
N ALA A 130 -52.88 -13.42 3.20
CA ALA A 130 -53.63 -14.62 2.86
C ALA A 130 -55.14 -14.35 2.73
N GLN A 131 -55.72 -13.60 3.67
CA GLN A 131 -57.13 -13.22 3.67
C GLN A 131 -57.52 -12.41 2.42
N ASP A 132 -56.66 -11.50 1.98
CA ASP A 132 -56.89 -10.67 0.81
C ASP A 132 -56.58 -11.37 -0.53
N GLY A 133 -56.28 -12.67 -0.50
CA GLY A 133 -56.01 -13.47 -1.70
C GLY A 133 -54.64 -13.19 -2.31
N LYS A 134 -53.60 -13.02 -1.48
CA LYS A 134 -52.23 -12.65 -1.85
C LYS A 134 -52.12 -11.28 -2.54
N ARG A 135 -52.94 -10.32 -2.11
CA ARG A 135 -52.94 -8.95 -2.61
C ARG A 135 -52.42 -7.99 -1.54
N ILE A 136 -51.70 -6.95 -2.00
CA ILE A 136 -51.14 -5.89 -1.15
C ILE A 136 -52.02 -4.63 -1.08
N ASP A 137 -53.17 -4.63 -1.74
CA ASP A 137 -54.12 -3.52 -1.79
C ASP A 137 -55.47 -3.85 -1.13
N GLY A 138 -55.60 -5.06 -0.59
CA GLY A 138 -56.79 -5.50 0.12
C GLY A 138 -56.96 -4.79 1.47
N SER A 139 -58.17 -4.88 2.02
CA SER A 139 -58.53 -4.15 3.24
C SER A 139 -57.76 -4.66 4.46
N ALA A 140 -57.55 -5.98 4.58
CA ALA A 140 -56.85 -6.54 5.73
C ALA A 140 -55.38 -6.15 5.71
N TRP A 141 -54.73 -6.20 4.54
CA TRP A 141 -53.33 -5.82 4.37
C TRP A 141 -53.14 -4.33 4.67
N LYS A 142 -54.03 -3.47 4.19
CA LYS A 142 -54.01 -2.03 4.51
C LYS A 142 -54.14 -1.76 6.00
N SER A 143 -55.03 -2.47 6.71
CA SER A 143 -55.15 -2.32 8.16
C SER A 143 -53.88 -2.76 8.90
N ALA A 144 -53.23 -3.85 8.47
CA ALA A 144 -51.92 -4.25 9.02
C ALA A 144 -50.85 -3.19 8.71
N HIS A 145 -50.85 -2.63 7.50
CA HIS A 145 -49.96 -1.55 7.10
C HIS A 145 -50.12 -0.30 7.98
N GLU A 146 -51.36 0.17 8.16
CA GLU A 146 -51.66 1.32 9.03
C GLU A 146 -51.22 1.10 10.48
N LYS A 147 -51.34 -0.15 10.97
CA LYS A 147 -50.95 -0.52 12.34
C LYS A 147 -49.43 -0.55 12.54
N PHE A 148 -48.68 -1.17 11.63
CA PHE A 148 -47.26 -1.50 11.85
C PHE A 148 -46.26 -0.68 11.02
N ALA A 149 -46.63 -0.20 9.84
CA ALA A 149 -45.71 0.52 8.96
C ALA A 149 -45.05 1.74 9.63
N PRO A 150 -45.75 2.59 10.42
CA PRO A 150 -45.10 3.73 11.07
C PRO A 150 -43.91 3.34 11.96
N TRP A 151 -44.05 2.24 12.71
CA TRP A 151 -42.97 1.74 13.57
C TRP A 151 -41.83 1.14 12.75
N LEU A 152 -42.15 0.35 11.73
CA LEU A 152 -41.17 -0.28 10.83
C LEU A 152 -40.36 0.76 10.04
N GLU A 153 -41.02 1.81 9.54
CA GLU A 153 -40.39 2.93 8.84
C GLU A 153 -39.51 3.76 9.80
N THR A 154 -39.96 3.99 11.03
CA THR A 154 -39.15 4.66 12.07
C THR A 154 -37.91 3.84 12.40
N TYR A 155 -38.05 2.53 12.60
CA TYR A 155 -36.94 1.64 12.86
C TYR A 155 -35.94 1.65 11.70
N LYS A 156 -36.42 1.49 10.47
CA LYS A 156 -35.59 1.56 9.26
C LYS A 156 -34.85 2.90 9.18
N GLY A 157 -35.52 4.03 9.41
CA GLY A 157 -34.94 5.37 9.37
C GLY A 157 -33.87 5.65 10.44
N GLN A 158 -33.91 4.94 11.57
CA GLN A 158 -32.86 5.01 12.60
C GLN A 158 -31.72 4.01 12.37
N SER A 159 -31.97 3.00 11.53
CA SER A 159 -30.99 1.99 11.17
C SER A 159 -30.10 2.42 10.00
N THR A 160 -29.03 1.67 9.75
CA THR A 160 -28.21 1.83 8.54
C THR A 160 -28.67 0.91 7.40
N TYR A 161 -29.79 0.23 7.56
CA TYR A 161 -30.31 -0.73 6.59
C TYR A 161 -30.99 -0.02 5.43
N TYR A 162 -30.71 -0.48 4.22
CA TYR A 162 -31.37 0.00 3.01
C TYR A 162 -32.86 -0.37 2.98
N ASP A 163 -33.20 -1.61 3.34
CA ASP A 163 -34.59 -2.09 3.36
C ASP A 163 -34.82 -3.06 4.54
N LEU A 164 -36.10 -3.21 4.91
CA LEU A 164 -36.58 -4.12 5.94
C LEU A 164 -37.71 -4.97 5.36
N PHE A 165 -37.54 -6.29 5.40
CA PHE A 165 -38.51 -7.25 4.87
C PHE A 165 -39.24 -7.99 5.98
N LEU A 166 -40.54 -8.19 5.83
CA LEU A 166 -41.29 -9.21 6.56
C LEU A 166 -41.71 -10.29 5.56
N ILE A 167 -41.35 -11.53 5.86
CA ILE A 167 -41.54 -12.66 4.95
C ILE A 167 -42.29 -13.77 5.69
N SER A 168 -43.38 -14.24 5.11
CA SER A 168 -44.14 -15.37 5.64
C SER A 168 -43.36 -16.68 5.53
N LYS A 169 -43.71 -17.70 6.34
CA LYS A 169 -43.06 -19.03 6.31
C LYS A 169 -43.16 -19.73 4.95
N ASP A 170 -44.19 -19.40 4.17
CA ASP A 170 -44.40 -19.92 2.81
C ASP A 170 -43.64 -19.10 1.74
N GLY A 171 -42.77 -18.18 2.18
CA GLY A 171 -41.87 -17.40 1.33
C GLY A 171 -42.51 -16.19 0.66
N ASN A 172 -43.74 -15.79 0.99
CA ASN A 172 -44.30 -14.53 0.47
C ASN A 172 -43.65 -13.34 1.18
N VAL A 173 -43.17 -12.36 0.40
CA VAL A 173 -42.72 -11.06 0.88
C VAL A 173 -43.95 -10.22 1.17
N VAL A 174 -44.37 -10.19 2.43
CA VAL A 174 -45.64 -9.57 2.84
C VAL A 174 -45.48 -8.08 3.18
N TYR A 175 -44.25 -7.64 3.42
CA TYR A 175 -43.90 -6.23 3.62
C TYR A 175 -42.45 -5.97 3.21
N THR A 176 -42.20 -4.79 2.64
CA THR A 176 -40.89 -4.14 2.47
C THR A 176 -41.08 -2.65 2.76
N ALA A 177 -40.09 -2.01 3.38
CA ALA A 177 -40.13 -0.58 3.64
C ALA A 177 -39.93 0.23 2.35
N GLU A 178 -39.08 -0.25 1.43
CA GLU A 178 -38.85 0.39 0.13
C GLU A 178 -39.96 0.14 -0.89
N LYS A 179 -40.79 -0.88 -0.68
CA LYS A 179 -41.94 -1.20 -1.54
C LYS A 179 -41.51 -1.41 -3.01
N GLU A 180 -40.36 -2.04 -3.20
CA GLU A 180 -39.82 -2.39 -4.50
C GLU A 180 -40.63 -3.52 -5.16
N SER A 181 -40.19 -3.98 -6.34
CA SER A 181 -40.89 -5.00 -7.14
C SER A 181 -40.93 -6.40 -6.50
N ASP A 182 -40.32 -6.59 -5.35
CA ASP A 182 -40.38 -7.81 -4.55
C ASP A 182 -41.57 -7.90 -3.60
N LEU A 183 -42.22 -6.77 -3.28
CA LEU A 183 -43.43 -6.76 -2.46
C LEU A 183 -44.53 -7.62 -3.08
N GLY A 184 -45.08 -8.56 -2.30
CA GLY A 184 -46.11 -9.50 -2.74
C GLY A 184 -45.60 -10.63 -3.63
N GLN A 185 -44.30 -10.71 -3.93
CA GLN A 185 -43.71 -11.85 -4.62
C GLN A 185 -43.43 -13.00 -3.65
N ASN A 186 -43.10 -14.17 -4.21
CA ASN A 186 -42.75 -15.36 -3.44
C ASN A 186 -41.29 -15.78 -3.69
N LEU A 187 -40.60 -16.25 -2.65
CA LEU A 187 -39.19 -16.67 -2.67
C LEU A 187 -38.99 -18.18 -2.93
N LEU A 188 -40.06 -18.97 -2.82
CA LEU A 188 -40.09 -20.40 -3.13
C LEU A 188 -40.46 -20.68 -4.60
N GLU A 189 -41.15 -19.75 -5.23
CA GLU A 189 -41.62 -19.84 -6.62
C GLU A 189 -41.41 -18.53 -7.40
N GLY A 190 -41.77 -18.50 -8.68
CA GLY A 190 -41.72 -17.29 -9.50
C GLY A 190 -40.30 -16.73 -9.74
N LYS A 191 -40.24 -15.41 -9.96
CA LYS A 191 -39.02 -14.71 -10.40
C LYS A 191 -37.95 -14.61 -9.33
N LEU A 192 -38.33 -14.56 -8.05
CA LEU A 192 -37.38 -14.38 -6.95
C LEU A 192 -36.77 -15.70 -6.45
N LYS A 193 -37.24 -16.86 -6.90
CA LYS A 193 -36.77 -18.17 -6.41
C LYS A 193 -35.25 -18.36 -6.37
N LYS A 194 -34.52 -17.74 -7.30
CA LYS A 194 -33.06 -17.82 -7.42
C LYS A 194 -32.34 -16.53 -6.98
N SER A 195 -33.07 -15.56 -6.45
CA SER A 195 -32.51 -14.28 -6.01
C SER A 195 -31.68 -14.44 -4.74
N PRO A 196 -30.78 -13.49 -4.43
CA PRO A 196 -30.09 -13.47 -3.15
C PRO A 196 -31.06 -13.45 -1.96
N LEU A 197 -32.22 -12.80 -2.06
CA LEU A 197 -33.22 -12.78 -0.99
C LEU A 197 -33.78 -14.18 -0.72
N ALA A 198 -34.09 -14.96 -1.77
CA ALA A 198 -34.52 -16.33 -1.61
C ALA A 198 -33.41 -17.21 -0.99
N LYS A 199 -32.16 -17.07 -1.45
CA LYS A 199 -31.01 -17.79 -0.87
C LYS A 199 -30.85 -17.47 0.63
N CYS A 200 -31.00 -16.21 1.02
CA CYS A 200 -30.93 -15.78 2.41
C CYS A 200 -32.09 -16.38 3.22
N PHE A 201 -33.31 -16.31 2.71
CA PHE A 201 -34.50 -16.91 3.33
C PHE A 201 -34.34 -18.41 3.60
N TYR A 202 -33.87 -19.19 2.61
CA TYR A 202 -33.68 -20.63 2.78
C TYR A 202 -32.70 -20.98 3.91
N LYS A 203 -31.64 -20.19 4.07
CA LYS A 203 -30.67 -20.34 5.17
C LYS A 203 -31.30 -19.91 6.50
N ALA A 204 -31.98 -18.77 6.51
CA ALA A 204 -32.64 -18.16 7.67
C ALA A 204 -33.67 -19.08 8.35
N MET A 205 -34.32 -19.94 7.57
CA MET A 205 -35.28 -20.93 8.08
C MET A 205 -34.67 -21.99 9.00
N LYS A 206 -33.33 -22.14 9.00
CA LYS A 206 -32.57 -23.07 9.85
C LYS A 206 -31.86 -22.36 10.99
N GLU A 207 -31.20 -21.25 10.69
CA GLU A 207 -30.37 -20.46 11.61
C GLU A 207 -30.28 -19.02 11.09
N SER A 208 -29.82 -18.07 11.92
CA SER A 208 -29.51 -16.72 11.44
C SER A 208 -28.62 -16.77 10.21
N ALA A 209 -29.00 -16.09 9.14
CA ALA A 209 -28.29 -16.16 7.86
C ALA A 209 -27.86 -14.79 7.38
N ILE A 210 -26.68 -14.77 6.76
CA ILE A 210 -26.24 -13.69 5.89
C ILE A 210 -25.99 -14.25 4.49
N GLN A 211 -26.51 -13.55 3.49
CA GLN A 211 -26.20 -13.73 2.09
C GLN A 211 -25.29 -12.58 1.66
N ASP A 212 -24.11 -12.94 1.17
CA ASP A 212 -23.10 -12.00 0.70
C ASP A 212 -23.60 -11.21 -0.53
N PHE A 213 -22.87 -10.15 -0.87
CA PHE A 213 -23.20 -9.22 -1.94
C PHE A 213 -23.44 -9.93 -3.27
N GLU A 214 -24.67 -9.83 -3.77
CA GLU A 214 -25.03 -10.25 -5.11
C GLU A 214 -25.94 -9.20 -5.76
N PRO A 215 -25.94 -9.06 -7.10
CA PRO A 215 -26.90 -8.20 -7.78
C PRO A 215 -28.34 -8.62 -7.46
N TYR A 216 -29.15 -7.66 -6.99
CA TYR A 216 -30.54 -7.89 -6.65
C TYR A 216 -31.46 -7.11 -7.59
N ALA A 217 -32.18 -7.84 -8.45
CA ALA A 217 -32.99 -7.25 -9.51
C ALA A 217 -34.07 -6.26 -9.02
N PRO A 218 -34.80 -6.53 -7.91
CA PRO A 218 -35.75 -5.57 -7.35
C PRO A 218 -35.12 -4.21 -7.00
N SER A 219 -33.88 -4.21 -6.53
CA SER A 219 -33.09 -2.99 -6.23
C SER A 219 -32.24 -2.53 -7.42
N ASN A 220 -32.79 -2.57 -8.64
CA ASN A 220 -32.13 -2.12 -9.87
C ASN A 220 -30.78 -2.82 -10.18
N ASN A 221 -30.64 -4.09 -9.81
CA ASN A 221 -29.39 -4.87 -9.93
C ASN A 221 -28.19 -4.27 -9.15
N GLN A 222 -28.44 -3.40 -8.16
CA GLN A 222 -27.39 -3.04 -7.21
C GLN A 222 -26.97 -4.25 -6.39
N TYR A 223 -25.72 -4.26 -5.94
CA TYR A 223 -25.22 -5.32 -5.07
C TYR A 223 -25.83 -5.17 -3.68
N ALA A 224 -26.56 -6.20 -3.26
CA ALA A 224 -27.18 -6.26 -1.95
C ALA A 224 -26.60 -7.42 -1.14
N ALA A 225 -26.24 -7.13 0.11
CA ALA A 225 -26.05 -8.13 1.14
C ALA A 225 -27.33 -8.19 1.98
N LEU A 226 -27.74 -9.39 2.37
CA LEU A 226 -29.00 -9.61 3.07
C LEU A 226 -28.74 -10.39 4.34
N SER A 227 -29.42 -10.02 5.42
CA SER A 227 -29.44 -10.78 6.67
C SER A 227 -30.90 -11.14 7.00
N ALA A 228 -31.10 -12.34 7.55
CA ALA A 228 -32.43 -12.79 7.93
C ALA A 228 -32.38 -13.78 9.09
N ARG A 229 -33.45 -13.80 9.88
CA ARG A 229 -33.70 -14.77 10.94
C ARG A 229 -35.18 -15.12 10.98
N ARG A 230 -35.46 -16.38 11.32
CA ARG A 230 -36.81 -16.92 11.47
C ARG A 230 -37.43 -16.59 12.82
#